data_AF-A0A350G3P2-F1
#
_entry.id   AF-A0A350G3P2-F1
#
_cell.length_a   1.000
_cell.length_b   1.000
_cell.length_c   1.000
_cell.angle_alpha   90.00
_cell.angle_beta   90.00
_cell.angle_gamma   90.00
#
_symmetry.space_group_name_H-M   'P 1'
#
loop_
_entity.id
_entity.type
_entity.pdbx_description
1 polymer ?
#
loop_
_entity_poly.entity_id
_entity_poly.type
_entity_poly.pdbx_seq_one_letter_code
_entity_poly.pdbx_strand_id
1 'polypeptide(L)'
;LFLFSGLDYGWGWYALWFFAPDLSMIGYLANPRFGAWTYNLIHHKGLSVAVYLLGSVLSVPWLMFAGTILLGHSSLDRVLGYGLKYPDSFQATHLGKIGKS
;
A
#
# COMPACT_ATOMS: atom_id res chain seq x y z
N LEU A 1 5.51 13.24 4.45
CA LEU A 1 6.53 14.29 4.27
C LEU A 1 7.67 14.12 5.27
N PHE A 2 7.44 14.26 6.59
CA PHE A 2 8.47 14.13 7.63
C PHE A 2 9.31 12.83 7.59
N LEU A 3 8.65 11.66 7.52
CA LEU A 3 9.36 10.37 7.48
C LEU A 3 10.24 10.19 6.23
N PHE A 4 9.80 10.76 5.10
CA PHE A 4 10.52 10.69 3.84
C PHE A 4 11.69 11.67 3.78
N SER A 5 11.53 12.89 4.30
CA SER A 5 12.57 13.92 4.29
C SER A 5 13.81 13.55 5.11
N GLY A 6 13.72 12.57 6.00
CA GLY A 6 14.86 12.02 6.73
C GLY A 6 15.64 10.94 5.97
N LEU A 7 15.22 10.57 4.76
CA LEU A 7 15.88 9.58 3.93
C LEU A 7 16.61 10.25 2.76
N ASP A 8 17.74 9.68 2.36
CA ASP A 8 18.54 10.18 1.23
C ASP A 8 17.99 9.72 -0.13
N TYR A 9 16.68 9.90 -0.33
CA TYR A 9 15.98 9.59 -1.57
C TYR A 9 15.36 10.86 -2.15
N GLY A 10 15.54 11.10 -3.44
CA GLY A 10 14.88 12.20 -4.14
C GLY A 10 13.39 11.97 -4.35
N TRP A 11 12.61 13.05 -4.44
CA TRP A 11 11.16 13.01 -4.71
C TRP A 11 10.78 12.22 -5.97
N GLY A 12 11.65 12.19 -6.99
CA GLY A 12 11.44 11.38 -8.20
C GLY A 12 11.35 9.88 -7.90
N TRP A 13 12.16 9.36 -6.97
CA TRP A 13 12.07 7.96 -6.53
C TRP A 13 10.78 7.69 -5.79
N TYR A 14 10.36 8.63 -4.93
CA TYR A 14 9.08 8.49 -4.23
C TYR A 14 7.92 8.41 -5.21
N ALA A 15 7.86 9.32 -6.18
CA ALA A 15 6.82 9.34 -7.20
C ALA A 15 6.84 8.07 -8.08
N LEU A 16 8.02 7.60 -8.49
CA LEU A 16 8.18 6.39 -9.29
C LEU A 16 7.61 5.15 -8.59
N TRP A 17 7.94 4.97 -7.30
CA TRP A 17 7.54 3.79 -6.53
C TRP A 17 6.16 3.93 -5.89
N PHE A 18 5.55 5.12 -5.93
CA PHE A 18 4.28 5.38 -5.25
C PHE A 18 3.17 4.42 -5.68
N PHE A 19 3.10 4.08 -6.97
CA PHE A 19 2.10 3.16 -7.53
C PHE A 19 2.52 1.68 -7.55
N ALA A 20 3.75 1.36 -7.14
CA ALA A 20 4.20 -0.02 -7.07
C ALA A 20 3.36 -0.93 -6.13
N PRO A 21 2.78 -0.44 -5.02
CA PRO A 21 1.87 -1.25 -4.19
C PRO A 21 0.68 -1.83 -4.96
N ASP A 22 0.20 -1.18 -6.02
CA ASP A 22 -0.94 -1.67 -6.82
C ASP A 22 -0.62 -2.95 -7.62
N LEU A 23 0.67 -3.25 -7.85
CA LEU A 23 1.08 -4.54 -8.43
C LEU A 23 0.64 -5.74 -7.58
N SER A 24 0.36 -5.53 -6.29
CA SER A 24 -0.24 -6.55 -5.42
C SER A 24 -1.59 -7.08 -5.92
N MET A 25 -2.27 -6.35 -6.80
CA MET A 25 -3.50 -6.79 -7.47
C MET A 25 -3.27 -7.93 -8.48
N ILE A 26 -2.03 -8.21 -8.90
CA ILE A 26 -1.72 -9.34 -9.79
C ILE A 26 -2.21 -10.68 -9.22
N GLY A 27 -2.36 -10.80 -7.89
CA GLY A 27 -2.98 -11.97 -7.26
C GLY A 27 -4.40 -12.29 -7.75
N TYR A 28 -5.13 -11.30 -8.27
CA TYR A 28 -6.45 -11.51 -8.88
C TYR A 28 -6.39 -12.35 -10.17
N LEU A 29 -5.22 -12.48 -10.82
CA LEU A 29 -5.04 -13.41 -11.94
C LEU A 29 -5.20 -14.87 -11.52
N ALA A 30 -4.91 -15.20 -10.26
CA ALA A 30 -5.08 -16.56 -9.74
C ALA A 30 -6.53 -16.81 -9.31
N ASN A 31 -7.09 -15.95 -8.44
CA ASN A 31 -8.51 -15.93 -8.06
C ASN A 31 -8.84 -14.72 -7.17
N PRO A 32 -10.12 -14.37 -6.99
CA PRO A 32 -10.54 -13.22 -6.18
C PRO A 32 -10.07 -13.27 -4.72
N ARG A 33 -10.06 -14.45 -4.09
CA ARG A 33 -9.65 -14.60 -2.70
C ARG A 33 -8.17 -14.30 -2.54
N PHE A 34 -7.30 -14.89 -3.36
CA PHE A 34 -5.86 -14.64 -3.33
C PHE A 34 -5.54 -13.19 -3.64
N GLY A 35 -6.16 -12.61 -4.66
CA GLY A 35 -6.01 -11.20 -5.00
C GLY A 35 -6.43 -10.24 -3.88
N ALA A 36 -7.55 -10.51 -3.21
CA ALA A 36 -7.99 -9.72 -2.07
C ALA A 36 -6.98 -9.79 -0.92
N TRP A 37 -6.43 -10.97 -0.64
CA TRP A 37 -5.42 -11.15 0.40
C TRP A 37 -4.12 -10.39 0.09
N THR A 38 -3.55 -10.55 -1.11
CA THR A 38 -2.30 -9.87 -1.50
C THR A 38 -2.48 -8.36 -1.52
N TYR A 39 -3.58 -7.88 -2.10
CA TYR A 39 -3.91 -6.45 -2.11
C TYR A 39 -4.06 -5.90 -0.69
N ASN A 40 -4.87 -6.55 0.15
CA ASN A 40 -5.13 -6.07 1.51
C ASN A 40 -3.88 -6.05 2.37
N LEU A 41 -3.00 -7.06 2.25
CA LEU A 41 -1.75 -7.10 2.99
C LEU A 41 -0.89 -5.88 2.67
N ILE A 42 -0.67 -5.61 1.38
CA ILE A 42 0.16 -4.50 0.91
C ILE A 42 -0.48 -3.13 1.23
N HIS A 43 -1.81 -3.02 1.19
CA HIS A 43 -2.55 -1.79 1.50
C HIS A 43 -2.92 -1.64 2.99
N HIS A 44 -2.37 -2.48 3.86
CA HIS A 44 -2.63 -2.42 5.29
C HIS A 44 -1.70 -1.39 5.96
N LYS A 45 -2.26 -0.28 6.44
CA LYS A 45 -1.47 0.79 7.10
C LYS A 45 -0.64 0.30 8.30
N GLY A 46 -1.14 -0.69 9.04
CA GLY A 46 -0.38 -1.33 10.13
C GLY A 46 0.87 -2.06 9.63
N LEU A 47 0.82 -2.70 8.45
CA LEU A 47 2.01 -3.30 7.83
C LEU A 47 2.99 -2.20 7.43
N SER A 48 2.49 -1.11 6.83
CA SER A 48 3.32 0.03 6.42
C SER A 48 4.13 0.60 7.60
N VAL A 49 3.47 0.80 8.75
CA VAL A 49 4.12 1.26 9.99
C VAL A 49 5.12 0.22 10.50
N ALA A 50 4.75 -1.06 10.54
CA ALA A 50 5.64 -2.13 10.98
C ALA A 50 6.92 -2.22 10.12
N VAL A 51 6.79 -2.12 8.80
CA VAL A 51 7.91 -2.12 7.85
C VAL A 51 8.82 -0.91 8.07
N TYR A 52 8.25 0.28 8.29
CA TYR A 52 9.03 1.47 8.60
C TYR A 52 9.82 1.31 9.91
N LEU A 53 9.14 0.89 10.99
CA LEU A 53 9.75 0.71 12.30
C LEU A 53 10.84 -0.38 12.26
N LEU A 54 10.61 -1.48 11.55
CA LEU A 54 11.61 -2.53 11.36
C LEU A 54 12.84 -1.99 10.64
N GLY A 55 12.67 -1.21 9.57
CA GLY A 55 13.76 -0.53 8.88
C GLY A 55 14.52 0.42 9.79
N SER A 56 13.82 1.15 10.66
CA SER A 56 14.44 2.06 11.62
C SER A 56 15.26 1.32 12.68
N VAL A 57 14.73 0.25 13.28
CA VAL A 57 15.44 -0.56 14.30
C VAL A 57 16.68 -1.24 13.70
N LEU A 58 16.57 -1.73 12.45
CA LEU A 58 17.66 -2.40 11.76
C LEU A 58 18.62 -1.44 11.03
N SER A 59 18.33 -0.13 11.04
CA SER A 59 19.07 0.87 10.25
C SER A 59 19.15 0.53 8.75
N VAL A 60 18.03 0.13 8.17
CA VAL A 60 17.88 -0.26 6.76
C VAL A 60 17.03 0.79 6.03
N PRO A 61 17.64 1.76 5.32
CA PRO A 61 16.93 2.89 4.72
C PRO A 61 15.88 2.49 3.68
N TRP A 62 16.14 1.45 2.89
CA TRP A 62 15.18 1.01 1.86
C TRP A 62 13.91 0.40 2.47
N LEU A 63 13.97 -0.21 3.66
CA LEU A 63 12.79 -0.66 4.39
C LEU A 63 11.98 0.53 4.91
N MET A 64 12.65 1.55 5.45
CA MET A 64 11.99 2.81 5.86
C MET A 64 11.32 3.49 4.66
N PHE A 65 11.99 3.51 3.51
CA PHE A 65 11.44 4.04 2.27
C PHE A 65 10.19 3.26 1.83
N ALA A 66 10.27 1.93 1.80
CA ALA A 66 9.13 1.07 1.46
C ALA A 66 7.94 1.28 2.41
N GLY A 67 8.17 1.35 3.72
CA GLY A 67 7.13 1.65 4.70
C GLY A 67 6.46 3.02 4.46
N THR A 68 7.26 4.02 4.07
CA THR A 68 6.75 5.37 3.75
C THR A 68 5.93 5.41 2.46
N ILE A 69 6.33 4.64 1.44
CA ILE A 69 5.56 4.44 0.21
C ILE A 69 4.22 3.76 0.51
N LEU A 70 4.27 2.60 1.18
CA LEU A 70 3.08 1.83 1.53
C LEU A 70 2.07 2.66 2.34
N LEU A 71 2.56 3.45 3.30
CA LEU A 71 1.71 4.28 4.15
C LEU A 71 1.07 5.42 3.35
N GLY A 72 1.86 6.09 2.49
CA GLY A 72 1.39 7.18 1.64
C GLY A 72 0.33 6.71 0.65
N HIS A 73 0.62 5.64 -0.10
CA HIS A 73 -0.29 5.05 -1.09
C HIS A 73 -1.59 4.58 -0.43
N SER A 74 -1.50 3.77 0.62
CA SER A 74 -2.69 3.26 1.33
C SER A 74 -3.54 4.37 1.92
N SER A 75 -2.94 5.49 2.34
CA SER A 75 -3.67 6.64 2.87
C SER A 75 -4.37 7.42 1.77
N LEU A 76 -3.70 7.63 0.62
CA LEU A 76 -4.32 8.25 -0.55
C LEU A 76 -5.51 7.42 -1.04
N ASP A 77 -5.36 6.10 -1.11
CA ASP A 77 -6.44 5.17 -1.43
C ASP A 77 -7.68 5.42 -0.58
N ARG A 78 -7.52 5.51 0.75
CA ARG A 78 -8.65 5.75 1.66
C ARG A 78 -9.29 7.12 1.45
N VAL A 79 -8.50 8.15 1.12
CA VAL A 79 -9.02 9.49 0.80
C VAL A 79 -9.82 9.47 -0.50
N LEU A 80 -9.40 8.69 -1.49
CA LEU A 80 -10.08 8.53 -2.78
C LEU A 80 -11.25 7.52 -2.76
N GLY A 81 -11.56 6.93 -1.60
CA GLY A 81 -12.66 5.97 -1.44
C GLY A 81 -12.34 4.53 -1.83
N TYR A 82 -11.08 4.21 -2.14
CA TYR A 82 -10.64 2.83 -2.34
C TYR A 82 -10.47 2.15 -0.99
N GLY A 83 -11.19 1.05 -0.76
CA GLY A 83 -11.12 0.27 0.47
C GLY A 83 -10.39 -1.07 0.34
N LEU A 84 -10.10 -1.71 1.48
CA LEU A 84 -9.74 -3.13 1.56
C LEU A 84 -10.83 -3.99 0.90
N LYS A 85 -10.39 -5.02 0.18
CA LYS A 85 -11.15 -5.90 -0.70
C LYS A 85 -11.78 -7.06 0.06
N TYR A 86 -12.98 -7.43 -0.34
CA TYR A 86 -13.57 -8.72 0.04
C TYR A 86 -13.11 -9.85 -0.90
N PRO A 87 -13.10 -11.12 -0.43
CA PRO A 87 -12.57 -12.24 -1.20
C PRO A 87 -13.52 -12.75 -2.30
N ASP A 88 -14.70 -12.17 -2.43
CA ASP A 88 -15.77 -12.54 -3.37
C ASP A 88 -15.66 -11.80 -4.71
N SER A 89 -15.14 -10.56 -4.74
CA SER A 89 -14.94 -9.80 -5.98
C SER A 89 -13.89 -8.70 -5.88
N PHE A 90 -13.33 -8.30 -7.02
CA PHE A 90 -12.39 -7.16 -7.10
C PHE A 90 -13.03 -5.81 -6.73
N GLN A 91 -14.34 -5.67 -6.96
CA GLN A 91 -15.06 -4.40 -6.84
C GLN A 91 -15.62 -4.19 -5.43
N ALA A 92 -15.82 -5.26 -4.65
CA ALA A 92 -16.37 -5.17 -3.31
C ALA A 92 -15.29 -4.79 -2.30
N THR A 93 -15.54 -3.71 -1.56
CA THR A 93 -14.65 -3.23 -0.50
C THR A 93 -15.43 -2.92 0.77
N HIS A 94 -14.73 -2.77 1.90
CA HIS A 94 -15.36 -2.33 3.15
C HIS A 94 -15.95 -0.91 3.08
N LEU A 95 -15.58 -0.10 2.07
CA LEU A 95 -16.15 1.23 1.83
C LEU A 95 -17.32 1.21 0.82
N GLY A 96 -17.69 0.03 0.32
CA GLY A 96 -18.71 -0.14 -0.72
C GLY A 96 -18.14 -0.70 -2.02
N LYS A 97 -18.99 -0.72 -3.06
CA LYS A 97 -18.63 -1.24 -4.38
C LYS A 97 -18.01 -0.14 -5.24
N ILE A 98 -16.82 -0.39 -5.78
CA ILE A 98 -16.14 0.54 -6.70
C ILE A 98 -17.02 0.78 -7.93
N GLY A 99 -17.13 2.05 -8.36
CA GLY A 99 -17.85 2.44 -9.57
C GLY A 99 -19.37 2.52 -9.42
N LYS A 100 -19.91 2.38 -8.20
CA LYS A 100 -21.31 2.71 -7.91
C LYS A 100 -21.38 4.04 -7.16
N SER A 101 -21.77 5.09 -7.88
CA SER A 101 -22.33 6.33 -7.34
C SER A 101 -23.84 6.19 -7.14
#